data_AF-A0A7X6U1L1-F1
#
_entry.id   AF-A0A7X6U1L1-F1
#
_cell.length_a   1.000
_cell.length_b   1.000
_cell.length_c   1.000
_cell.angle_alpha   90.00
_cell.angle_beta   90.00
_cell.angle_gamma   90.00
#
_symmetry.space_group_name_H-M   'P 1'
#
loop_
_entity.id
_entity.type
_entity.pdbx_description
1 polymer ?
#
loop_
_entity_poly.entity_id
_entity_poly.type
_entity_poly.pdbx_seq_one_letter_code
_entity_poly.pdbx_strand_id
1 'polypeptide(L)'
;SDTYRNILLCADKLSVSSISIPAISTGVHKYPKDFAAQVALETLSKELGRCEHVRSVLLVCSDMETANAYRAAAGGLALTSFQLVDLMPETLD
;
A
#
# COMPACT_ATOMS: atom_id res chain seq x y z
N SER A 1 -10.52 -5.79 -1.28
CA SER A 1 -9.21 -6.42 -1.56
C SER A 1 -8.94 -6.57 -3.05
N ASP A 2 -9.96 -6.85 -3.88
CA ASP A 2 -9.78 -7.02 -5.35
C ASP A 2 -9.09 -5.85 -6.06
N THR A 3 -9.24 -4.61 -5.57
CA THR A 3 -8.56 -3.44 -6.11
C THR A 3 -7.04 -3.57 -6.11
N TYR A 4 -6.42 -3.91 -4.98
CA TYR A 4 -4.96 -4.04 -4.86
C TYR A 4 -4.43 -5.18 -5.74
N ARG A 5 -5.17 -6.30 -5.79
CA ARG A 5 -4.85 -7.43 -6.65
C ARG A 5 -4.87 -7.05 -8.13
N ASN A 6 -5.91 -6.35 -8.58
CA ASN A 6 -6.04 -5.95 -9.99
C ASN A 6 -4.95 -4.96 -10.41
N ILE A 7 -4.58 -4.05 -9.51
CA ILE A 7 -3.47 -3.12 -9.75
C ILE A 7 -2.15 -3.88 -9.91
N LEU A 8 -1.84 -4.81 -9.00
CA LEU A 8 -0.65 -5.65 -9.08
C LEU A 8 -0.63 -6.50 -10.36
N LEU A 9 -1.75 -7.13 -10.72
CA LEU A 9 -1.83 -7.93 -11.95
C LEU A 9 -1.63 -7.07 -13.20
N CYS A 10 -2.17 -5.86 -13.23
CA CYS A 10 -1.98 -4.94 -14.34
C CYS A 10 -0.52 -4.49 -14.44
N ALA A 11 0.08 -4.11 -13.32
CA ALA A 11 1.49 -3.73 -13.23
C ALA A 11 2.41 -4.87 -13.68
N ASP A 12 2.14 -6.09 -13.23
CA ASP A 12 2.93 -7.26 -13.60
C ASP A 12 2.86 -7.56 -15.10
N LYS A 13 1.67 -7.44 -15.72
CA LYS A 13 1.49 -7.58 -17.18
C LYS A 13 2.24 -6.51 -17.98
N LEU A 14 2.47 -5.34 -17.40
CA LEU A 14 3.27 -4.27 -17.99
C LEU A 14 4.76 -4.41 -17.69
N SER A 15 5.16 -5.49 -17.01
CA SER A 15 6.53 -5.78 -16.60
C SER A 15 7.19 -4.63 -15.81
N VAL A 16 6.41 -3.86 -15.06
CA VAL A 16 6.96 -2.80 -14.19
C VAL A 16 7.49 -3.40 -12.89
N SER A 17 8.66 -2.93 -12.46
CA SER A 17 9.30 -3.43 -11.23
C SER A 17 8.74 -2.79 -9.96
N SER A 18 8.17 -1.59 -10.06
CA SER A 18 7.77 -0.77 -8.92
C SER A 18 6.54 0.05 -9.25
N ILE A 19 5.61 0.15 -8.30
CA ILE A 19 4.38 0.95 -8.45
C ILE A 19 4.07 1.76 -7.20
N SER A 20 3.44 2.92 -7.40
CA SER A 20 2.88 3.73 -6.31
C SER A 20 1.36 3.68 -6.39
N ILE A 21 0.72 3.35 -5.27
CA ILE A 21 -0.74 3.21 -5.18
C ILE A 21 -1.21 4.09 -4.01
N PRO A 22 -2.29 4.88 -4.16
CA PRO A 22 -2.90 5.52 -3.01
C PRO A 22 -3.37 4.49 -1.98
N ALA A 23 -3.40 4.88 -0.71
CA ALA A 23 -4.04 4.11 0.36
C ALA A 23 -5.56 4.12 0.16
N ILE A 24 -6.05 3.30 -0.78
CA ILE A 24 -7.45 3.23 -1.16
C ILE A 24 -8.25 2.66 0.01
N SER A 25 -9.43 3.22 0.26
CA SER A 25 -10.42 2.80 1.27
C SER A 25 -10.27 3.38 2.68
N THR A 26 -9.53 4.48 2.87
CA THR A 26 -9.51 5.24 4.14
C THR A 26 -10.49 6.42 4.20
N GLY A 27 -11.42 6.56 3.23
CA GLY A 27 -12.35 7.68 3.10
C GLY A 27 -13.82 7.41 3.46
N VAL A 28 -14.45 8.43 4.08
CA VAL A 28 -15.89 8.76 4.37
C VAL A 28 -16.80 7.69 5.01
N HIS A 29 -16.59 6.39 4.81
CA HIS A 29 -17.54 5.35 5.24
C HIS A 29 -17.15 4.62 6.53
N LYS A 30 -16.96 5.31 7.67
CA LYS A 30 -16.87 4.73 9.04
C LYS A 30 -15.98 3.46 9.22
N TYR A 31 -15.17 3.09 8.25
CA TYR A 31 -14.43 1.83 8.26
C TYR A 31 -13.14 2.09 9.02
N PRO A 32 -12.82 1.30 10.06
CA PRO A 32 -11.66 1.61 10.87
C PRO A 32 -10.39 1.50 10.03
N LYS A 33 -9.57 2.56 10.09
CA LYS A 33 -8.34 2.68 9.31
C LYS A 33 -7.39 1.51 9.57
N ASP A 34 -7.33 1.02 10.81
CA ASP A 34 -6.49 -0.11 11.21
C ASP A 34 -6.87 -1.40 10.47
N PHE A 35 -8.17 -1.73 10.43
CA PHE A 35 -8.67 -2.89 9.69
C PHE A 35 -8.45 -2.73 8.17
N ALA A 36 -8.66 -1.52 7.63
CA ALA A 36 -8.40 -1.26 6.22
C ALA A 36 -6.92 -1.47 5.86
N ALA A 37 -6.02 -0.93 6.68
CA ALA A 37 -4.59 -1.07 6.51
C ALA A 37 -4.13 -2.52 6.59
N GLN A 38 -4.65 -3.28 7.57
CA GLN A 38 -4.35 -4.70 7.71
C GLN A 38 -4.77 -5.49 6.46
N VAL A 39 -6.04 -5.36 6.03
CA VAL A 39 -6.55 -6.07 4.84
C VAL A 39 -5.77 -5.69 3.58
N ALA A 40 -5.40 -4.41 3.45
CA ALA A 40 -4.61 -3.93 2.32
C ALA A 40 -3.21 -4.57 2.29
N LEU A 41 -2.48 -4.53 3.40
CA LEU A 41 -1.12 -5.09 3.48
C LEU A 41 -1.11 -6.61 3.34
N GLU A 42 -2.08 -7.32 3.93
CA GLU A 42 -2.22 -8.78 3.75
C GLU A 42 -2.47 -9.14 2.29
N THR A 43 -3.34 -8.38 1.60
CA THR A 43 -3.60 -8.59 0.17
C THR A 43 -2.37 -8.31 -0.66
N LEU A 44 -1.68 -7.18 -0.42
CA LEU A 44 -0.48 -6.79 -1.15
C LEU A 44 0.63 -7.83 -0.95
N SER A 45 0.91 -8.22 0.29
CA SER A 45 1.92 -9.21 0.64
C SER A 45 1.67 -10.55 -0.08
N LYS A 46 0.43 -11.04 -0.03
CA LYS A 46 0.03 -12.28 -0.68
C LYS A 46 0.18 -12.24 -2.20
N GLU A 47 -0.25 -11.15 -2.84
CA GLU A 47 -0.25 -11.06 -4.31
C GLU A 47 1.12 -10.66 -4.87
N LEU A 48 1.93 -9.87 -4.15
CA LEU A 48 3.33 -9.58 -4.50
C LEU A 48 4.16 -10.86 -4.62
N GLY A 49 3.94 -11.83 -3.72
CA GLY A 49 4.61 -13.13 -3.80
C GLY A 49 4.25 -13.95 -5.05
N ARG A 50 3.27 -13.51 -5.85
CA ARG A 50 2.80 -14.17 -7.08
C ARG A 50 3.18 -13.39 -8.34
N CYS A 51 3.73 -12.18 -8.20
CA CYS A 51 4.12 -11.33 -9.32
C CYS A 51 5.48 -11.75 -9.89
N GLU A 52 5.59 -11.80 -11.21
CA GLU A 52 6.84 -12.14 -11.90
C GLU A 52 7.79 -10.94 -12.01
N HIS A 53 7.27 -9.73 -12.19
CA HIS A 53 8.04 -8.52 -12.45
C HIS A 53 7.98 -7.51 -11.31
N VAL A 54 6.82 -7.36 -10.66
CA VAL A 54 6.68 -6.38 -9.57
C VAL A 54 7.51 -6.84 -8.37
N ARG A 55 8.30 -5.91 -7.81
CA ARG A 55 9.17 -6.13 -6.64
C ARG A 55 8.87 -5.21 -5.48
N SER A 56 8.36 -4.01 -5.76
CA SER A 56 8.04 -3.04 -4.72
C SER A 56 6.74 -2.29 -4.98
N VAL A 57 6.06 -1.96 -3.89
CA VAL A 57 4.84 -1.14 -3.88
C VAL A 57 5.05 -0.02 -2.88
N LEU A 58 4.77 1.21 -3.29
CA LEU A 58 4.71 2.38 -2.41
C LEU A 58 3.24 2.72 -2.15
N LEU A 59 2.85 2.83 -0.87
CA LEU A 59 1.52 3.27 -0.48
C LEU A 59 1.52 4.77 -0.18
N VAL A 60 0.78 5.54 -0.98
CA VAL A 60 0.64 6.99 -0.83
C VAL A 60 -0.53 7.28 0.11
N CYS A 61 -0.22 7.75 1.31
CA CYS A 61 -1.21 8.09 2.33
C CYS A 61 -1.53 9.59 2.27
N SER A 62 -2.82 9.96 2.36
CA SER A 62 -3.27 11.35 2.34
C SER A 62 -3.01 12.11 3.64
N ASP A 63 -2.91 11.40 4.75
CA ASP A 63 -2.77 11.96 6.10
C ASP A 63 -1.94 11.06 7.01
N MET A 64 -1.41 11.66 8.07
CA MET A 64 -0.57 10.99 9.07
C MET A 64 -1.30 9.89 9.83
N GLU A 65 -2.61 10.02 10.05
CA GLU A 65 -3.40 8.99 10.74
C GLU A 65 -3.47 7.70 9.91
N THR A 66 -3.69 7.84 8.59
CA THR A 66 -3.63 6.73 7.65
C THR A 66 -2.23 6.13 7.61
N ALA A 67 -1.18 6.95 7.51
CA ALA A 67 0.19 6.47 7.52
C ALA A 67 0.53 5.68 8.81
N ASN A 68 0.05 6.13 9.96
CA ASN A 68 0.24 5.45 11.25
C ASN A 68 -0.50 4.11 11.31
N ALA A 69 -1.72 4.03 10.79
CA ALA A 69 -2.47 2.77 10.70
C ALA A 69 -1.71 1.72 9.85
N TYR A 70 -1.15 2.14 8.71
CA TYR A 70 -0.31 1.26 7.87
C TYR A 70 1.01 0.89 8.53
N ARG A 71 1.69 1.81 9.23
CA ARG A 71 2.90 1.52 10.00
C ARG A 71 2.64 0.51 11.12
N ALA A 72 1.54 0.66 11.85
CA ALA A 72 1.14 -0.26 12.91
C ALA A 72 0.82 -1.66 12.35
N ALA A 73 0.07 -1.74 11.25
CA ALA A 73 -0.26 -3.00 10.59
C ALA A 73 0.97 -3.70 9.98
N ALA A 74 1.94 -2.94 9.45
CA ALA A 74 3.19 -3.47 8.91
C ALA A 74 4.08 -4.11 9.99
N GLY A 75 4.06 -3.60 11.24
CA GLY A 75 4.83 -4.17 12.35
C GLY A 75 4.50 -5.64 12.68
N GLY A 76 3.32 -6.12 12.27
CA GLY A 76 2.92 -7.53 12.39
C GLY A 76 3.28 -8.41 11.18
N LEU A 77 3.71 -7.82 10.06
CA LEU A 77 4.02 -8.52 8.82
C LEU A 77 5.53 -8.42 8.58
N ALA A 78 6.24 -9.55 8.61
CA ALA A 78 7.66 -9.60 8.26
C ALA A 78 7.85 -9.31 6.75
N LEU A 79 7.88 -8.03 6.39
CA LEU A 79 8.05 -7.54 5.02
C LEU A 79 9.50 -7.12 4.83
N THR A 80 10.21 -7.82 3.95
CA THR A 80 11.66 -7.66 3.76
C THR A 80 12.06 -6.45 2.92
N SER A 81 11.10 -5.74 2.31
CA SER A 81 11.39 -4.51 1.57
C SER A 81 10.14 -3.61 1.41
N PHE A 82 9.90 -2.74 2.38
CA PHE A 82 9.09 -1.54 2.16
C PHE A 82 9.94 -0.33 2.49
N GLN A 83 10.25 0.50 1.49
CA GLN A 83 10.68 1.87 1.75
C GLN A 83 9.41 2.71 1.94
N LEU A 84 9.12 3.00 3.20
CA LEU A 84 8.22 4.10 3.58
C LEU A 84 8.90 5.39 3.15
N VAL A 85 8.41 6.00 2.07
CA VAL A 85 8.79 7.36 1.71
C VAL A 85 7.66 8.26 2.18
N ASP A 86 7.95 9.07 3.21
CA ASP A 86 7.11 10.19 3.60
C ASP A 86 6.93 11.08 2.37
N LEU A 87 5.70 11.13 1.85
CA LEU A 87 5.27 12.29 1.09
C LEU A 87 4.88 13.35 2.11
N MET A 88 5.88 14.07 2.63
CA MET A 88 5.59 15.43 3.06
C MET A 88 5.05 16.17 1.84
N PRO A 89 3.95 16.93 1.96
CA PRO A 89 3.79 18.05 1.06
C PRO A 89 4.99 18.95 1.34
N GLU A 90 5.89 19.08 0.37
CA GLU A 90 6.65 20.32 0.30
C GLU A 90 5.59 21.42 0.30
N THR A 91 5.54 22.17 1.39
CA THR A 91 4.75 23.39 1.46
C THR A 91 5.20 24.23 0.26
N LEU A 92 4.25 24.43 -0.65
CA LEU A 92 4.34 25.45 -1.68
C LEU A 92 4.40 26.79 -0.94
N ASP A 93 5.62 27.27 -0.72
CA ASP A 93 5.95 28.64 -0.34
C ASP A 93 6.56 29.35 -1.56
#